data_AF-A0A9E2Y935-F1
#
_entry.id   AF-A0A9E2Y935-F1
#
_cell.length_a   1.000
_cell.length_b   1.000
_cell.length_c   1.000
_cell.angle_alpha   90.00
_cell.angle_beta   90.00
_cell.angle_gamma   90.00
#
_symmetry.space_group_name_H-M   'P 1'
#
loop_
_entity.id
_entity.type
_entity.pdbx_description
1 polymer ?
#
loop_
_entity_poly.entity_id
_entity_poly.type
_entity_poly.pdbx_seq_one_letter_code
_entity_poly.pdbx_strand_id
1 'polypeptide(L)'
;MLLQTDAEHKILGFYTLLPHEYRDDDQFNDVMARALRVQNLQRIPMILLGQLGIATDFQRKRLGALLLKDALNRALAVAQEVGGVTIITDPYDERARAFYAKYGFSVLHEEPFVRMILPMRTFAQSIVKARAKAVTTQQGGKAKS
;
A
#
# COMPACT_ATOMS: atom_id res chain seq x y z
N MET A 1 11.74 2.04 9.81
CA MET A 1 11.36 3.44 10.03
C MET A 1 12.08 4.28 8.99
N LEU A 2 11.35 4.90 8.06
CA LEU A 2 11.92 5.89 7.14
C LEU A 2 11.44 7.27 7.57
N LEU A 3 12.34 8.24 7.59
CA LEU A 3 12.08 9.61 8.02
C LEU A 3 12.24 10.55 6.83
N GLN A 4 11.29 11.45 6.64
CA GLN A 4 11.49 12.60 5.76
C GLN A 4 11.83 13.82 6.61
N THR A 5 12.88 14.55 6.25
CA THR A 5 13.33 15.75 6.99
C THR A 5 13.30 17.01 6.14
N ASP A 6 13.24 18.18 6.77
CA ASP A 6 13.53 19.47 6.11
C ASP A 6 15.03 19.82 6.17
N ALA A 7 15.36 21.05 5.75
CA ALA A 7 16.72 21.59 5.77
C ALA A 7 17.30 21.78 7.18
N GLU A 8 16.46 21.79 8.22
CA GLU A 8 16.84 21.90 9.62
C GLU A 8 16.82 20.53 10.33
N HIS A 9 16.75 19.43 9.58
CA HIS A 9 16.64 18.05 10.06
C HIS A 9 15.38 17.76 10.89
N LYS A 10 14.32 18.58 10.78
CA LYS A 10 13.04 18.32 11.45
C LYS A 10 12.33 17.17 10.77
N ILE A 11 11.88 16.17 11.54
CA ILE A 11 11.12 15.04 11.01
C ILE A 11 9.73 15.53 10.56
N LEU A 12 9.50 15.50 9.25
CA LEU A 12 8.26 15.89 8.59
C LEU A 12 7.23 14.77 8.54
N GLY A 13 7.70 13.52 8.62
CA GLY A 13 6.84 12.35 8.63
C GLY A 13 7.64 11.06 8.64
N PHE A 14 6.94 9.97 8.94
CA PHE A 14 7.51 8.64 9.05
C PHE A 14 6.50 7.55 8.70
N TYR A 15 7.02 6.35 8.44
CA TYR A 15 6.21 5.14 8.44
C TYR A 15 6.98 3.93 8.99
N THR A 16 6.23 2.89 9.34
CA THR A 16 6.76 1.60 9.79
C THR A 16 6.22 0.45 8.94
N LEU A 17 7.08 -0.49 8.62
CA LEU A 17 6.73 -1.76 7.96
C LEU A 17 7.18 -2.88 8.89
N LEU A 18 6.26 -3.79 9.19
CA LEU A 18 6.47 -4.90 10.10
C LEU A 18 6.14 -6.21 9.36
N PRO A 19 6.93 -7.28 9.53
CA PRO A 19 6.49 -8.62 9.17
C PRO A 19 5.19 -8.93 9.90
N HIS A 20 4.22 -9.51 9.21
CA HIS A 20 2.96 -9.92 9.79
C HIS A 20 2.46 -11.20 9.12
N GLU A 21 1.51 -11.88 9.73
CA GLU A 21 0.86 -13.05 9.16
C GLU A 21 -0.64 -12.99 9.41
N TYR A 22 -1.38 -13.59 8.48
CA TYR A 22 -2.81 -13.80 8.62
C TYR A 22 -3.09 -15.30 8.63
N ARG A 23 -3.96 -15.76 9.52
CA ARG A 23 -4.30 -17.18 9.61
C ARG A 23 -5.56 -17.48 8.81
N ASP A 24 -5.63 -18.69 8.28
CA ASP A 24 -6.74 -19.12 7.42
C ASP A 24 -8.08 -19.18 8.18
N ASP A 25 -8.04 -19.30 9.51
CA ASP A 25 -9.23 -19.26 10.39
C ASP A 25 -9.79 -17.85 10.63
N ASP A 26 -9.03 -16.79 10.36
CA ASP A 26 -9.37 -15.39 10.64
C ASP A 26 -10.34 -14.77 9.60
N GLN A 27 -11.28 -15.53 9.01
CA GLN A 27 -12.18 -15.05 7.94
C GLN A 27 -11.47 -14.68 6.62
N PHE A 28 -10.27 -15.21 6.38
CA PHE A 28 -9.58 -15.04 5.11
C PHE A 28 -10.25 -15.90 4.03
N ASN A 29 -11.23 -15.33 3.31
CA ASN A 29 -12.01 -16.13 2.38
C ASN A 29 -11.17 -16.72 1.22
N ASP A 30 -11.63 -17.86 0.70
CA ASP A 30 -11.00 -18.59 -0.42
C ASP A 30 -10.74 -17.71 -1.66
N VAL A 31 -11.59 -16.69 -1.87
CA VAL A 31 -11.47 -15.75 -2.98
C VAL A 31 -10.19 -14.91 -2.84
N MET A 32 -9.90 -14.41 -1.64
CA MET A 32 -8.66 -13.67 -1.35
C MET A 32 -7.44 -14.60 -1.39
N ALA A 33 -7.53 -15.81 -0.83
CA ALA A 33 -6.44 -16.80 -0.89
C ALA A 33 -6.06 -17.14 -2.33
N ARG A 34 -7.07 -17.33 -3.20
CA ARG A 34 -6.86 -17.55 -4.63
C ARG A 34 -6.27 -16.31 -5.33
N ALA A 35 -6.78 -15.11 -5.03
CA ALA A 35 -6.26 -13.87 -5.63
C ALA A 35 -4.76 -13.66 -5.31
N LEU A 36 -4.36 -13.95 -4.07
CA LEU A 36 -2.97 -13.88 -3.62
C LEU A 36 -2.12 -15.09 -4.03
N ARG A 37 -2.72 -16.16 -4.56
CA ARG A 37 -2.06 -17.45 -4.86
C ARG A 37 -1.37 -18.09 -3.64
N VAL A 38 -2.03 -17.99 -2.50
CA VAL A 38 -1.60 -18.58 -1.22
C VAL A 38 -2.53 -19.72 -0.79
N GLN A 39 -3.26 -20.30 -1.76
CA GLN A 39 -4.09 -21.49 -1.57
C GLN A 39 -3.24 -22.58 -0.90
N ASN A 40 -3.71 -23.10 0.23
CA ASN A 40 -3.08 -24.13 1.07
C ASN A 40 -2.01 -23.63 2.06
N LEU A 41 -1.81 -22.32 2.23
CA LEU A 41 -0.99 -21.79 3.33
C LEU A 41 -1.84 -21.60 4.58
N GLN A 42 -1.48 -22.29 5.67
CA GLN A 42 -2.08 -22.09 6.99
C GLN A 42 -1.83 -20.69 7.56
N ARG A 43 -0.72 -20.06 7.13
CA ARG A 43 -0.30 -18.72 7.51
C ARG A 43 0.14 -17.97 6.27
N ILE A 44 -0.52 -16.86 6.01
CA ILE A 44 -0.29 -16.05 4.82
C ILE A 44 0.68 -14.93 5.20
N PRO A 45 1.87 -14.86 4.60
CA PRO A 45 2.84 -13.82 4.93
C PRO A 45 2.34 -12.46 4.45
N MET A 46 2.41 -11.47 5.33
CA MET A 46 1.97 -10.10 5.08
C MET A 46 3.03 -9.10 5.57
N ILE A 47 2.90 -7.86 5.11
CA ILE A 47 3.59 -6.71 5.66
C ILE A 47 2.54 -5.80 6.26
N LEU A 48 2.67 -5.48 7.54
CA LEU A 48 1.84 -4.47 8.19
C LEU A 48 2.47 -3.09 8.03
N LEU A 49 1.76 -2.18 7.36
CA LEU A 49 1.98 -0.75 7.46
C LEU A 49 1.38 -0.29 8.79
N GLY A 50 2.19 -0.35 9.85
CA GLY A 50 1.71 -0.16 11.22
C GLY A 50 1.43 1.30 11.55
N GLN A 51 2.30 2.20 11.12
CA GLN A 51 2.15 3.64 11.34
C GLN A 51 2.52 4.41 10.08
N LEU A 52 1.78 5.47 9.81
CA LEU A 52 2.09 6.49 8.80
C LEU A 52 1.72 7.85 9.39
N GLY A 53 2.71 8.61 9.83
CA GLY A 53 2.53 9.89 10.52
C GLY A 53 3.13 11.04 9.72
N ILE A 54 2.45 12.18 9.70
CA ILE A 54 2.93 13.44 9.11
C ILE A 54 2.81 14.54 10.15
N ALA A 55 3.86 15.35 10.30
CA ALA A 55 3.85 16.54 11.14
C ALA A 55 2.69 17.47 10.73
N THR A 56 1.95 18.00 11.71
CA THR A 56 0.71 18.75 11.50
C THR A 56 0.86 19.89 10.47
N ASP A 57 1.94 20.66 10.56
CA ASP A 57 2.24 21.79 9.67
C ASP A 57 2.50 21.39 8.21
N PHE A 58 2.69 20.09 7.97
CA PHE A 58 3.02 19.49 6.69
C PHE A 58 1.94 18.53 6.16
N GLN A 59 0.83 18.40 6.88
CA GLN A 59 -0.33 17.66 6.39
C GLN A 59 -0.96 18.34 5.16
N ARG A 60 -1.67 17.56 4.35
CA ARG A 60 -2.32 17.99 3.08
C ARG A 60 -1.37 18.55 2.01
N LYS A 61 -0.05 18.58 2.25
CA LYS A 61 0.98 18.94 1.27
C LYS A 61 1.52 17.73 0.47
N ARG A 62 0.67 16.71 0.28
CA ARG A 62 1.00 15.44 -0.41
C ARG A 62 2.11 14.58 0.21
N LEU A 63 2.71 14.96 1.34
CA LEU A 63 3.75 14.14 1.99
C LEU A 63 3.27 12.73 2.35
N GLY A 64 2.04 12.59 2.88
CA GLY A 64 1.47 11.28 3.16
C GLY A 64 1.39 10.38 1.92
N ALA A 65 1.09 10.96 0.76
CA ALA A 65 1.08 10.23 -0.51
C ALA A 65 2.48 9.76 -0.93
N LEU A 66 3.49 10.61 -0.72
CA LEU A 66 4.88 10.29 -1.04
C LEU A 66 5.42 9.19 -0.14
N LEU A 67 5.20 9.29 1.17
CA LEU A 67 5.59 8.26 2.13
C LEU A 67 4.86 6.94 1.88
N LEU A 68 3.55 6.97 1.62
CA LEU A 68 2.80 5.76 1.27
C LEU A 68 3.35 5.12 -0.01
N LYS A 69 3.62 5.91 -1.06
CA LYS A 69 4.20 5.38 -2.30
C LYS A 69 5.56 4.73 -2.05
N ASP A 70 6.42 5.33 -1.23
CA ASP A 70 7.71 4.74 -0.85
C ASP A 70 7.52 3.41 -0.10
N ALA A 71 6.61 3.38 0.89
CA ALA A 71 6.28 2.18 1.64
C ALA A 71 5.76 1.04 0.72
N LEU A 72 4.87 1.37 -0.22
CA LEU A 72 4.32 0.41 -1.19
C LEU A 72 5.39 -0.13 -2.15
N ASN A 73 6.32 0.71 -2.60
CA ASN A 73 7.43 0.25 -3.45
C ASN A 73 8.35 -0.72 -2.72
N ARG A 74 8.60 -0.49 -1.42
CA ARG A 74 9.40 -1.40 -0.58
C ARG A 74 8.67 -2.72 -0.32
N ALA A 75 7.38 -2.65 -0.02
CA ALA A 75 6.55 -3.85 0.13
C ALA A 75 6.51 -4.67 -1.17
N LEU A 76 6.45 -4.00 -2.33
CA LEU A 76 6.50 -4.66 -3.62
C LEU A 76 7.86 -5.34 -3.87
N ALA A 77 8.97 -4.70 -3.53
CA ALA A 77 10.30 -5.30 -3.67
C ALA A 77 10.42 -6.60 -2.85
N VAL A 78 9.97 -6.59 -1.59
CA VAL A 78 9.93 -7.79 -0.75
C VAL A 78 9.02 -8.87 -1.38
N ALA A 79 7.85 -8.49 -1.88
CA ALA A 79 6.93 -9.42 -2.51
C ALA A 79 7.46 -10.05 -3.81
N GLN A 80 8.36 -9.36 -4.52
CA GLN A 80 9.02 -9.88 -5.72
C GLN A 80 10.09 -10.93 -5.39
N GLU A 81 10.78 -10.78 -4.26
CA GLU A 81 11.82 -11.71 -3.82
C GLU A 81 11.24 -12.95 -3.14
N VAL A 82 10.25 -12.77 -2.26
CA VAL A 82 9.73 -13.84 -1.40
C VAL A 82 8.48 -14.50 -1.99
N GLY A 83 7.71 -13.78 -2.81
CA GLY A 83 6.43 -14.25 -3.33
C GLY A 83 5.33 -14.31 -2.26
N GLY A 84 4.06 -14.21 -2.67
CA GLY A 84 2.91 -14.37 -1.77
C GLY A 84 2.68 -13.26 -0.73
N VAL A 85 3.59 -12.28 -0.62
CA VAL A 85 3.49 -11.18 0.35
C VAL A 85 2.52 -10.09 -0.12
N THR A 86 1.62 -9.69 0.76
CA THR A 86 0.70 -8.55 0.56
C THR A 86 0.89 -7.52 1.67
N ILE A 87 0.45 -6.27 1.44
CA ILE A 87 0.47 -5.25 2.49
C ILE A 87 -0.93 -5.11 3.12
N ILE A 88 -0.95 -4.91 4.44
CA ILE A 88 -2.15 -4.60 5.23
C ILE A 88 -1.90 -3.38 6.11
N THR A 89 -2.98 -2.74 6.56
CA THR A 89 -2.93 -1.65 7.54
C THR A 89 -4.23 -1.64 8.34
N ASP A 90 -4.15 -1.13 9.57
CA ASP A 90 -5.28 -0.99 10.48
C ASP A 90 -5.54 0.52 10.64
N PRO A 91 -6.46 1.12 9.85
CA PRO A 91 -6.68 2.55 9.88
C PRO A 91 -7.19 2.99 11.26
N TYR A 92 -6.59 4.03 11.83
CA TYR A 92 -6.97 4.54 13.14
C TYR A 92 -8.36 5.19 13.17
N ASP A 93 -8.75 5.86 12.10
CA ASP A 93 -10.03 6.55 11.98
C ASP A 93 -10.57 6.52 10.53
N GLU A 94 -11.78 7.04 10.35
CA GLU A 94 -12.45 7.11 9.05
C GLU A 94 -11.66 7.95 8.03
N ARG A 95 -10.91 8.97 8.49
CA ARG A 95 -10.07 9.80 7.61
C ARG A 95 -8.91 8.98 7.06
N ALA A 96 -8.27 8.17 7.89
CA ALA A 96 -7.22 7.23 7.49
C ALA A 96 -7.78 6.15 6.56
N ARG A 97 -8.97 5.59 6.88
CA ARG A 97 -9.66 4.62 6.02
C ARG A 97 -9.90 5.18 4.62
N ALA A 98 -10.47 6.38 4.54
CA ALA A 98 -10.71 7.07 3.28
C ALA A 98 -9.41 7.46 2.56
N PHE A 99 -8.34 7.77 3.30
CA PHE A 99 -7.02 8.01 2.73
C PHE A 99 -6.49 6.74 2.05
N TYR A 100 -6.45 5.60 2.73
CA TYR A 100 -5.93 4.34 2.16
C TYR A 100 -6.79 3.81 1.01
N ALA A 101 -8.12 3.94 1.10
CA ALA A 101 -9.04 3.56 0.03
C ALA A 101 -8.72 4.27 -1.30
N LYS A 102 -8.32 5.54 -1.27
CA LYS A 102 -7.90 6.30 -2.46
C LYS A 102 -6.67 5.72 -3.16
N TYR A 103 -5.84 4.96 -2.44
CA TYR A 103 -4.66 4.28 -2.99
C TYR A 103 -4.90 2.81 -3.34
N GLY A 104 -6.16 2.37 -3.33
CA GLY A 104 -6.57 1.04 -3.77
C GLY A 104 -6.56 -0.02 -2.66
N PHE A 105 -6.40 0.37 -1.40
CA PHE A 105 -6.66 -0.54 -0.29
C PHE A 105 -8.16 -0.85 -0.23
N SER A 106 -8.50 -2.12 -0.04
CA SER A 106 -9.87 -2.59 0.21
C SER A 106 -10.01 -3.07 1.64
N VAL A 107 -11.22 -3.06 2.18
CA VAL A 107 -11.50 -3.66 3.50
C VAL A 107 -11.26 -5.17 3.42
N LEU A 108 -10.55 -5.71 4.41
CA LEU A 108 -10.34 -7.14 4.63
C LEU A 108 -11.36 -7.67 5.64
N HIS A 109 -11.51 -7.00 6.77
CA HIS A 109 -12.57 -7.21 7.77
C HIS A 109 -12.83 -5.92 8.53
N GLU A 110 -13.99 -5.83 9.20
CA GLU A 110 -14.41 -4.65 9.97
C GLU A 110 -14.45 -4.87 11.49
N GLU A 111 -14.45 -6.13 11.94
CA GLU A 111 -14.56 -6.48 13.36
C GLU A 111 -13.42 -7.43 13.77
N PRO A 112 -12.82 -7.26 14.97
CA PRO A 112 -13.12 -6.25 16.00
C PRO A 112 -12.53 -4.84 15.70
N PHE A 113 -11.85 -4.69 14.57
CA PHE A 113 -11.36 -3.41 14.06
C PHE A 113 -11.32 -3.47 12.53
N VAL A 114 -11.27 -2.30 11.89
CA VAL A 114 -11.11 -2.24 10.42
C VAL A 114 -9.68 -2.60 10.05
N ARG A 115 -9.53 -3.67 9.26
CA ARG A 115 -8.28 -3.99 8.56
C ARG A 115 -8.47 -3.80 7.08
N MET A 116 -7.51 -3.16 6.43
CA MET A 116 -7.49 -3.00 4.99
C MET A 116 -6.29 -3.70 4.36
N ILE A 117 -6.44 -4.12 3.12
CA ILE A 117 -5.46 -4.89 2.35
C ILE A 117 -5.23 -4.25 0.98
N LEU A 118 -3.99 -4.28 0.50
CA LEU A 118 -3.66 -4.00 -0.88
C LEU A 118 -2.77 -5.14 -1.42
N PRO A 119 -3.32 -6.04 -2.26
CA PRO A 119 -2.50 -7.06 -2.92
C PRO A 119 -1.36 -6.44 -3.72
N MET A 120 -0.11 -6.83 -3.44
CA MET A 120 1.06 -6.31 -4.16
C MET A 120 1.01 -6.61 -5.65
N ARG A 121 0.35 -7.69 -6.07
CA ARG A 121 0.04 -7.93 -7.49
C ARG A 121 -0.82 -6.82 -8.09
N THR A 122 -1.89 -6.44 -7.40
CA THR A 122 -2.79 -5.36 -7.86
C THR A 122 -2.03 -4.04 -7.94
N PHE A 123 -1.17 -3.76 -6.97
CA PHE A 123 -0.29 -2.59 -7.00
C PHE A 123 0.71 -2.64 -8.17
N ALA A 124 1.38 -3.77 -8.41
CA ALA A 124 2.29 -3.93 -9.55
C ALA A 124 1.59 -3.69 -10.89
N GLN A 125 0.38 -4.24 -11.06
CA GLN A 125 -0.43 -4.04 -12.25
C GLN A 125 -0.86 -2.57 -12.43
N SER A 126 -1.15 -1.86 -11.34
CA SER A 126 -1.53 -0.44 -11.40
C SER A 126 -0.36 0.44 -11.88
N ILE A 127 0.87 0.13 -11.46
CA ILE A 127 2.09 0.80 -11.94
C ILE A 127 2.27 0.59 -13.44
N VAL A 128 2.14 -0.65 -13.92
CA VAL A 128 2.29 -0.97 -15.36
C VAL A 128 1.25 -0.24 -16.20
N LYS A 129 -0.02 -0.24 -15.77
CA LYS A 129 -1.11 0.49 -16.45
C LYS A 129 -0.85 2.00 -16.47
N ALA A 130 -0.38 2.58 -15.37
CA ALA A 130 -0.07 4.00 -15.28
C ALA A 130 1.08 4.39 -16.24
N ARG A 131 2.12 3.55 -16.34
CA ARG A 131 3.23 3.76 -17.28
C ARG A 131 2.77 3.65 -18.74
N ALA A 132 1.96 2.64 -19.07
CA ALA A 132 1.41 2.48 -20.42
C ALA A 132 0.58 3.70 -20.86
N LYS A 133 -0.28 4.22 -19.98
CA LYS A 133 -1.09 5.42 -20.25
C LYS A 133 -0.23 6.67 -20.49
N ALA A 134 0.87 6.83 -19.74
CA ALA A 134 1.78 7.96 -19.92
C ALA A 134 2.51 7.94 -21.28
N VAL A 135 2.85 6.74 -21.78
CA VAL A 135 3.49 6.57 -23.10
C VAL A 135 2.51 6.88 -24.24
N THR A 136 1.24 6.44 -24.14
CA THR A 136 0.22 6.71 -25.17
C THR A 136 -0.12 8.21 -25.28
N THR A 137 -0.14 8.94 -24.17
CA THR A 137 -0.40 10.40 -24.19
C THR A 137 0.72 11.21 -24.87
N GLN A 138 1.96 10.71 -24.89
CA GLN A 138 3.08 11.40 -25.55
C GLN A 138 3.17 11.16 -27.07
N GLN A 139 2.49 10.15 -27.62
CA GLN A 139 2.51 9.88 -29.07
C GLN A 139 1.37 10.55 -29.86
N GLY A 140 0.36 11.12 -29.19
CA GLY A 140 -0.75 11.83 -29.85
C GLY A 140 -0.48 13.30 -30.22
N GLY A 141 0.70 13.83 -29.91
CA GLY A 141 1.03 15.27 -30.05
C GLY A 141 1.77 15.70 -31.32
N LYS A 142 2.09 14.78 -32.25
CA LYS A 142 2.80 15.08 -33.51
C LYS A 142 1.97 14.72 -34.74
N ALA A 143 0.82 15.35 -34.92
CA ALA A 143 0.13 15.40 -36.22
C ALA A 143 -0.89 16.54 -36.21
N LYS A 144 -0.41 17.76 -36.47
CA LYS A 144 -1.14 18.89 -37.10
C LYS A 144 -0.21 20.11 -37.14
N SER A 145 0.54 20.20 -38.23
CA SER A 145 1.07 21.41 -38.83
C SER A 145 0.74 21.35 -40.32
#